data_AF-A5GE30-F1
#
_entry.id   AF-A5GE30-F1
#
_cell.length_a   1.000
_cell.length_b   1.000
_cell.length_c   1.000
_cell.angle_alpha   90.00
_cell.angle_beta   90.00
_cell.angle_gamma   90.00
#
_symmetry.space_group_name_H-M   'P 1'
#
loop_
_entity.id
_entity.type
_entity.pdbx_description
1 polymer ?
#
loop_
_entity_poly.entity_id
_entity_poly.type
_entity_poly.pdbx_seq_one_letter_code
_entity_poly.pdbx_strand_id
1 'polypeptide(L)'
;MKKTEKDGASVLTLVKGGRTSAHTFVNLPLAEKTHYLKGLRAKERMDLLIGDPEGKILVRSMEPQEFFWLFKDIGETDALELLQLASPEQCIFLLDMELWSKWSFSADKAVEWLGYLLEGGDDRISELLPQLDFELLQLLFSKELIVGGGVGDMSNDEERLADWDHSFDDMFMLTFKNPKHSQVMGRFVECICRIDNALYVALMEGVKNDIDLELEDACYHFRGGRLADLGFPPLDEALSLYARLKPATFALLGEKEHLPTGSVTTLPVPVGDDTSLLLKALALAGSDELSMELNYLINSALVADETAFSDSEAMHQVAQRVYGYLNIALEYLCEGNVKKAGEVLTGEYLKRLFQLGYSLLLGIKTRAEKLESENYAANKLLMGLKNKRPRFYRGLDSDKADGYREFMSMDDVARVEEFLRHLEG
;
A
#
# COMPACT_ATOMS: atom_id res chain seq x y z
N MET A 1 -29.95 15.76 52.74
CA MET A 1 -29.98 14.46 52.05
C MET A 1 -28.87 14.45 51.01
N LYS A 2 -27.81 13.67 51.26
CA LYS A 2 -26.68 13.47 50.34
C LYS A 2 -27.11 12.50 49.24
N LYS A 3 -26.95 12.88 47.97
CA LYS A 3 -26.74 11.94 46.87
C LYS A 3 -25.53 12.41 46.10
N THR A 4 -24.43 11.69 46.31
CA THR A 4 -23.19 11.74 45.55
C THR A 4 -23.44 11.18 44.16
N GLU A 5 -23.34 12.02 43.14
CA GLU A 5 -23.06 11.60 41.77
C GLU A 5 -21.60 11.13 41.71
N LYS A 6 -21.41 9.84 41.51
CA LYS A 6 -20.15 9.27 41.02
C LYS A 6 -20.34 9.13 39.52
N ASP A 7 -19.74 10.06 38.77
CA ASP A 7 -19.42 9.85 37.36
C ASP A 7 -18.41 8.71 37.29
N GLY A 8 -18.93 7.51 37.04
CA GLY A 8 -18.13 6.34 36.71
C GLY A 8 -18.11 6.22 35.21
N ALA A 9 -17.06 6.75 34.58
CA ALA A 9 -16.63 6.24 33.28
C ALA A 9 -16.40 4.73 33.45
N SER A 10 -17.38 3.94 33.01
CA SER A 10 -17.23 2.49 32.88
C SER A 10 -16.28 2.24 31.71
N VAL A 11 -14.99 2.44 31.97
CA VAL A 11 -13.91 1.79 31.23
C VAL A 11 -14.22 0.30 31.37
N LEU A 12 -14.84 -0.27 30.35
CA LEU A 12 -14.93 -1.72 30.22
C LEU A 12 -13.49 -2.19 30.14
N THR A 13 -12.99 -2.69 31.28
CA THR A 13 -11.75 -3.45 31.36
C THR A 13 -11.93 -4.65 30.43
N LEU A 14 -11.53 -4.47 29.17
CA LEU A 14 -11.29 -5.56 28.24
C LEU A 14 -10.32 -6.48 28.96
N VAL A 15 -10.83 -7.64 29.34
CA VAL A 15 -10.05 -8.69 29.99
C VAL A 15 -8.81 -8.91 29.12
N LYS A 16 -7.63 -8.69 29.72
CA LYS A 16 -6.31 -8.99 29.16
C LYS A 16 -6.39 -10.18 28.18
N GLY A 17 -6.27 -9.91 26.88
CA GLY A 17 -6.06 -10.92 25.84
C GLY A 17 -7.23 -11.86 25.52
N GLY A 18 -8.47 -11.56 25.94
CA GLY A 18 -9.64 -12.38 25.57
C GLY A 18 -10.29 -11.95 24.26
N ARG A 19 -10.51 -12.88 23.31
CA ARG A 19 -11.29 -12.63 22.09
C ARG A 19 -12.75 -12.28 22.43
N THR A 20 -13.25 -11.17 21.91
CA THR A 20 -14.65 -10.76 22.00
C THR A 20 -15.52 -11.63 21.07
N SER A 21 -16.69 -12.09 21.54
CA SER A 21 -17.64 -12.81 20.69
C SER A 21 -18.26 -11.88 19.65
N ALA A 22 -18.64 -12.39 18.46
CA ALA A 22 -19.28 -11.57 17.42
C ALA A 22 -20.53 -10.81 17.94
N HIS A 23 -21.33 -11.46 18.81
CA HIS A 23 -22.48 -10.82 19.45
C HIS A 23 -22.08 -9.65 20.37
N THR A 24 -20.95 -9.77 21.08
CA THR A 24 -20.46 -8.68 21.94
C THR A 24 -19.89 -7.53 21.10
N PHE A 25 -19.21 -7.84 19.99
CA PHE A 25 -18.65 -6.84 19.07
C PHE A 25 -19.72 -5.94 18.44
N VAL A 26 -20.81 -6.53 17.94
CA VAL A 26 -21.91 -5.80 17.30
C VAL A 26 -22.51 -4.70 18.18
N ASN A 27 -22.47 -4.87 19.50
CA ASN A 27 -23.03 -3.93 20.47
C ASN A 27 -22.05 -2.84 20.94
N LEU A 28 -20.79 -2.87 20.48
CA LEU A 28 -19.80 -1.84 20.83
C LEU A 28 -20.10 -0.52 20.09
N PRO A 29 -19.76 0.65 20.67
CA PRO A 29 -19.76 1.92 19.93
C PRO A 29 -18.79 1.87 18.74
N LEU A 30 -19.09 2.61 17.67
CA LEU A 30 -18.28 2.64 16.43
C LEU A 30 -16.78 2.88 16.69
N ALA A 31 -16.44 3.84 17.55
CA ALA A 31 -15.05 4.14 17.90
C ALA A 31 -14.33 2.97 18.59
N GLU A 32 -15.04 2.22 19.44
CA GLU A 32 -14.52 1.03 20.11
C GLU A 32 -14.39 -0.14 19.13
N LYS A 33 -15.33 -0.29 18.19
CA LYS A 33 -15.22 -1.27 17.09
C LYS A 33 -13.96 -1.01 16.28
N THR A 34 -13.74 0.24 15.83
CA THR A 34 -12.55 0.63 15.07
C THR A 34 -11.26 0.34 15.83
N HIS A 35 -11.21 0.65 17.13
CA HIS A 35 -10.02 0.35 17.95
C HIS A 35 -9.79 -1.16 18.10
N TYR A 36 -10.85 -1.94 18.36
CA TYR A 36 -10.77 -3.38 18.53
C TYR A 36 -10.28 -4.09 17.25
N LEU A 37 -10.77 -3.66 16.08
CA LEU A 37 -10.40 -4.23 14.78
C LEU A 37 -8.90 -4.08 14.45
N LYS A 38 -8.23 -3.04 14.95
CA LYS A 38 -6.81 -2.77 14.70
C LYS A 38 -5.86 -3.82 15.31
N GLY A 39 -6.30 -4.53 16.35
CA GLY A 39 -5.50 -5.56 17.02
C GLY A 39 -5.71 -6.98 16.48
N LEU A 40 -6.56 -7.16 15.47
CA LEU A 40 -6.94 -8.48 14.96
C LEU A 40 -6.13 -8.87 13.73
N ARG A 41 -6.05 -10.18 13.49
CA ARG A 41 -5.53 -10.70 12.22
C ARG A 41 -6.48 -10.38 11.09
N ALA A 42 -5.95 -10.25 9.87
CA ALA A 42 -6.70 -9.84 8.68
C ALA A 42 -8.00 -10.65 8.46
N LYS A 43 -7.96 -11.98 8.52
CA LYS A 43 -9.16 -12.83 8.39
C LYS A 43 -10.18 -12.63 9.50
N GLU A 44 -9.74 -12.55 10.75
CA GLU A 44 -10.63 -12.28 11.90
C GLU A 44 -11.27 -10.88 11.81
N ARG A 45 -10.50 -9.90 11.32
CA ARG A 45 -10.98 -8.54 11.06
C ARG A 45 -12.05 -8.53 9.98
N MET A 46 -11.84 -9.26 8.88
CA MET A 46 -12.80 -9.40 7.79
C MET A 46 -14.11 -10.02 8.27
N ASP A 47 -14.05 -11.14 9.00
CA ASP A 47 -15.23 -11.87 9.48
C ASP A 47 -16.14 -10.95 10.33
N LEU A 48 -15.53 -10.12 11.18
CA LEU A 48 -16.28 -9.15 12.00
C LEU A 48 -16.83 -7.99 11.18
N LEU A 49 -16.11 -7.50 10.17
CA LEU A 49 -16.59 -6.42 9.32
C LEU A 49 -17.79 -6.85 8.47
N ILE A 50 -17.72 -8.02 7.85
CA ILE A 50 -18.80 -8.55 7.01
C ILE A 50 -20.01 -8.92 7.87
N GLY A 51 -19.78 -9.48 9.06
CA GLY A 51 -20.85 -9.91 9.97
C GLY A 51 -21.53 -8.79 10.78
N ASP A 52 -21.01 -7.55 10.74
CA ASP A 52 -21.55 -6.42 11.50
C ASP A 52 -22.57 -5.62 10.68
N PRO A 53 -23.75 -5.28 11.25
CA PRO A 53 -24.72 -4.41 10.57
C PRO A 53 -24.17 -3.04 10.14
N GLU A 54 -23.17 -2.52 10.86
CA GLU A 54 -22.45 -1.28 10.56
C GLU A 54 -21.18 -1.54 9.74
N GLY A 55 -20.99 -2.76 9.22
CA GLY A 55 -19.81 -3.18 8.46
C GLY A 55 -19.44 -2.23 7.33
N LYS A 56 -20.43 -1.80 6.54
CA LYS A 56 -20.24 -0.81 5.47
C LYS A 56 -19.69 0.52 5.98
N ILE A 57 -20.18 1.00 7.14
CA ILE A 57 -19.71 2.25 7.76
C ILE A 57 -18.27 2.06 8.26
N LEU A 58 -18.00 0.94 8.92
CA LEU A 58 -16.67 0.63 9.45
C LEU A 58 -15.63 0.52 8.33
N VAL A 59 -15.94 -0.21 7.26
CA VAL A 59 -15.06 -0.34 6.08
C VAL A 59 -14.79 1.03 5.48
N ARG A 60 -15.83 1.82 5.21
CA ARG A 60 -15.69 3.15 4.59
C ARG A 60 -15.05 4.22 5.48
N SER A 61 -14.97 3.97 6.78
CA SER A 61 -14.23 4.83 7.71
C SER A 61 -12.72 4.61 7.69
N MET A 62 -12.25 3.52 7.04
CA MET A 62 -10.82 3.25 6.88
C MET A 62 -10.25 4.13 5.78
N GLU A 63 -9.04 4.62 5.99
CA GLU A 63 -8.27 5.26 4.92
C GLU A 63 -8.04 4.29 3.76
N PRO A 64 -7.99 4.75 2.49
CA PRO A 64 -7.83 3.89 1.32
C PRO A 64 -6.65 2.93 1.41
N GLN A 65 -5.53 3.41 1.95
CA GLN A 65 -4.35 2.60 2.17
C GLN A 65 -4.56 1.51 3.24
N GLU A 66 -5.24 1.82 4.34
CA GLU A 66 -5.51 0.80 5.38
C GLU A 66 -6.40 -0.32 4.82
N PHE A 67 -7.40 0.04 4.02
CA PHE A 67 -8.24 -0.93 3.32
C PHE A 67 -7.44 -1.80 2.35
N PHE A 68 -6.55 -1.19 1.55
CA PHE A 68 -5.68 -1.90 0.60
C PHE A 68 -4.80 -2.95 1.28
N TRP A 69 -4.15 -2.59 2.41
CA TRP A 69 -3.33 -3.54 3.17
C TRP A 69 -4.15 -4.70 3.70
N LEU A 70 -5.33 -4.42 4.29
CA LEU A 70 -6.24 -5.46 4.76
C LEU A 70 -6.65 -6.41 3.62
N PHE A 71 -6.99 -5.85 2.46
CA PHE A 71 -7.38 -6.61 1.28
C PHE A 71 -6.24 -7.55 0.82
N LYS A 72 -5.01 -7.04 0.73
CA LYS A 72 -3.83 -7.83 0.37
C LYS A 72 -3.48 -8.90 1.40
N ASP A 73 -3.68 -8.64 2.69
CA ASP A 73 -3.40 -9.60 3.76
C ASP A 73 -4.37 -10.78 3.79
N ILE A 74 -5.62 -10.55 3.38
CA ILE A 74 -6.64 -11.60 3.25
C ILE A 74 -6.37 -12.44 2.00
N GLY A 75 -5.97 -11.77 0.91
CA GLY A 75 -5.88 -12.33 -0.43
C GLY A 75 -7.07 -11.90 -1.29
N GLU A 76 -6.79 -11.57 -2.55
CA GLU A 76 -7.72 -10.85 -3.44
C GLU A 76 -9.04 -11.61 -3.64
N THR A 77 -8.97 -12.93 -3.83
CA THR A 77 -10.15 -13.79 -4.03
C THR A 77 -10.94 -14.01 -2.75
N ASP A 78 -10.27 -14.08 -1.60
CA ASP A 78 -10.90 -14.31 -0.30
C ASP A 78 -11.58 -13.03 0.23
N ALA A 79 -11.19 -11.86 -0.29
CA ALA A 79 -11.63 -10.54 0.16
C ALA A 79 -12.75 -9.91 -0.72
N LEU A 80 -13.34 -10.65 -1.67
CA LEU A 80 -14.33 -10.10 -2.60
C LEU A 80 -15.59 -9.57 -1.88
N GLU A 81 -16.07 -10.26 -0.84
CA GLU A 81 -17.18 -9.77 -0.01
C GLU A 81 -16.84 -8.45 0.70
N LEU A 82 -15.58 -8.29 1.12
CA LEU A 82 -15.09 -7.07 1.73
C LEU A 82 -15.01 -5.92 0.72
N LEU A 83 -14.63 -6.20 -0.54
CA LEU A 83 -14.61 -5.22 -1.63
C LEU A 83 -15.99 -4.61 -1.89
N GLN A 84 -17.07 -5.37 -1.68
CA GLN A 84 -18.44 -4.88 -1.87
C GLN A 84 -18.86 -3.82 -0.83
N LEU A 85 -18.16 -3.75 0.31
CA LEU A 85 -18.42 -2.74 1.34
C LEU A 85 -17.63 -1.44 1.12
N ALA A 86 -16.60 -1.48 0.26
CA ALA A 86 -15.66 -0.38 0.07
C ALA A 86 -16.34 0.92 -0.39
N SER A 87 -15.71 2.06 -0.14
CA SER A 87 -16.11 3.33 -0.77
C SER A 87 -15.60 3.39 -2.22
N PRO A 88 -16.12 4.31 -3.06
CA PRO A 88 -15.51 4.58 -4.37
C PRO A 88 -14.04 4.98 -4.28
N GLU A 89 -13.67 5.80 -3.29
CA GLU A 89 -12.29 6.25 -3.08
C GLU A 89 -11.33 5.09 -2.77
N GLN A 90 -11.78 4.14 -1.94
CA GLN A 90 -11.04 2.91 -1.65
C GLN A 90 -10.87 2.03 -2.89
N CYS A 91 -11.89 1.93 -3.75
CA CYS A 91 -11.79 1.22 -5.02
C CYS A 91 -10.84 1.91 -5.99
N ILE A 92 -10.90 3.23 -6.13
CA ILE A 92 -9.98 3.98 -7.00
C ILE A 92 -8.53 3.76 -6.54
N PHE A 93 -8.28 3.78 -5.24
CA PHE A 93 -6.94 3.50 -4.72
C PHE A 93 -6.44 2.09 -5.04
N LEU A 94 -7.31 1.07 -4.96
CA LEU A 94 -6.98 -0.28 -5.43
C LEU A 94 -6.61 -0.28 -6.92
N LEU A 95 -7.41 0.38 -7.76
CA LEU A 95 -7.11 0.48 -9.20
C LEU A 95 -5.80 1.23 -9.48
N ASP A 96 -5.53 2.32 -8.75
CA ASP A 96 -4.27 3.06 -8.87
C ASP A 96 -3.06 2.19 -8.51
N MET A 97 -3.19 1.25 -7.58
CA MET A 97 -2.11 0.34 -7.22
C MET A 97 -1.96 -0.82 -8.20
N GLU A 98 -3.07 -1.36 -8.72
CA GLU A 98 -3.09 -2.69 -9.34
C GLU A 98 -3.07 -2.67 -10.87
N LEU A 99 -3.56 -1.60 -11.49
CA LEU A 99 -3.70 -1.54 -12.94
C LEU A 99 -2.39 -1.25 -13.68
N TRP A 100 -1.31 -0.98 -12.94
CA TRP A 100 -0.07 -0.43 -13.49
C TRP A 100 1.13 -1.28 -13.16
N SER A 101 1.93 -1.59 -14.19
CA SER A 101 3.27 -2.13 -14.04
C SER A 101 4.29 -1.04 -14.38
N LYS A 102 4.82 -0.42 -13.32
CA LYS A 102 5.67 0.79 -13.39
C LYS A 102 4.92 1.96 -14.04
N TRP A 103 5.13 2.16 -15.34
CA TRP A 103 4.60 3.26 -16.16
C TRP A 103 3.58 2.77 -17.17
N SER A 104 3.39 1.46 -17.30
CA SER A 104 2.51 0.91 -18.33
C SER A 104 1.23 0.34 -17.72
N PHE A 105 0.12 0.66 -18.37
CA PHE A 105 -1.20 0.15 -18.04
C PHE A 105 -1.35 -1.31 -18.45
N SER A 106 -1.87 -2.14 -17.55
CA SER A 106 -2.11 -3.56 -17.78
C SER A 106 -3.60 -3.82 -18.01
N ALA A 107 -3.96 -4.02 -19.28
CA ALA A 107 -5.34 -4.32 -19.66
C ALA A 107 -5.84 -5.64 -19.05
N ASP A 108 -4.99 -6.66 -18.97
CA ASP A 108 -5.29 -7.94 -18.30
C ASP A 108 -5.68 -7.73 -16.83
N LYS A 109 -4.90 -6.91 -16.09
CA LYS A 109 -5.21 -6.57 -14.69
C LYS A 109 -6.48 -5.74 -14.59
N ALA A 110 -6.71 -4.80 -15.51
CA ALA A 110 -7.91 -3.99 -15.52
C ALA A 110 -9.18 -4.81 -15.71
N VAL A 111 -9.17 -5.78 -16.62
CA VAL A 111 -10.30 -6.68 -16.83
C VAL A 111 -10.49 -7.62 -15.64
N GLU A 112 -9.41 -8.12 -15.02
CA GLU A 112 -9.48 -8.92 -13.79
C GLU A 112 -10.18 -8.14 -12.66
N TRP A 113 -9.72 -6.93 -12.36
CA TRP A 113 -10.28 -6.08 -11.30
C TRP A 113 -11.70 -5.59 -11.61
N LEU A 114 -11.99 -5.30 -12.88
CA LEU A 114 -13.35 -5.01 -13.33
C LEU A 114 -14.28 -6.19 -13.08
N GLY A 115 -13.80 -7.42 -13.28
CA GLY A 115 -14.52 -8.65 -12.93
C GLY A 115 -14.96 -8.66 -11.46
N TYR A 116 -14.05 -8.36 -10.53
CA TYR A 116 -14.34 -8.30 -9.10
C TYR A 116 -15.36 -7.21 -8.74
N LEU A 117 -15.26 -6.04 -9.39
CA LEU A 117 -16.19 -4.92 -9.15
C LEU A 117 -17.60 -5.25 -9.67
N LEU A 118 -17.71 -5.96 -10.80
CA LEU A 118 -18.99 -6.38 -11.39
C LEU A 118 -19.73 -7.46 -10.58
N GLU A 119 -19.07 -8.15 -9.66
CA GLU A 119 -19.74 -9.08 -8.74
C GLU A 119 -20.71 -8.36 -7.79
N GLY A 120 -20.46 -7.06 -7.53
CA GLY A 120 -21.37 -6.20 -6.76
C GLY A 120 -22.65 -5.79 -7.48
N GLY A 121 -22.78 -6.11 -8.77
CA GLY A 121 -23.90 -5.74 -9.60
C GLY A 121 -23.97 -4.26 -9.98
N ASP A 122 -25.06 -3.87 -10.63
CA ASP A 122 -25.25 -2.54 -11.20
C ASP A 122 -25.19 -1.41 -10.16
N ASP A 123 -25.75 -1.62 -8.96
CA ASP A 123 -25.75 -0.61 -7.90
C ASP A 123 -24.32 -0.21 -7.54
N ARG A 124 -23.40 -1.18 -7.51
CA ARG A 124 -21.99 -0.93 -7.20
C ARG A 124 -21.30 -0.13 -8.30
N ILE A 125 -21.55 -0.48 -9.55
CA ILE A 125 -21.01 0.26 -10.69
C ILE A 125 -21.61 1.66 -10.74
N SER A 126 -22.89 1.83 -10.46
CA SER A 126 -23.56 3.15 -10.45
C SER A 126 -22.99 4.09 -9.39
N GLU A 127 -22.49 3.54 -8.27
CA GLU A 127 -21.83 4.31 -7.22
C GLU A 127 -20.38 4.68 -7.59
N LEU A 128 -19.66 3.77 -8.25
CA LEU A 128 -18.24 3.94 -8.58
C LEU A 128 -18.01 4.75 -9.87
N LEU A 129 -18.82 4.51 -10.90
CA LEU A 129 -18.64 5.04 -12.26
C LEU A 129 -18.48 6.57 -12.31
N PRO A 130 -19.24 7.39 -11.55
CA PRO A 130 -19.07 8.84 -11.57
C PRO A 130 -17.74 9.33 -10.98
N GLN A 131 -17.03 8.48 -10.24
CA GLN A 131 -15.76 8.80 -9.59
C GLN A 131 -14.55 8.30 -10.39
N LEU A 132 -14.77 7.49 -11.44
CA LEU A 132 -13.71 7.05 -12.34
C LEU A 132 -13.36 8.16 -13.34
N ASP A 133 -12.07 8.32 -13.62
CA ASP A 133 -11.63 9.25 -14.65
C ASP A 133 -12.13 8.79 -16.03
N PHE A 134 -12.60 9.75 -16.83
CA PHE A 134 -13.01 9.47 -18.20
C PHE A 134 -11.85 8.87 -19.00
N GLU A 135 -10.65 9.41 -18.81
CA GLU A 135 -9.43 8.97 -19.49
C GLU A 135 -9.08 7.52 -19.16
N LEU A 136 -9.29 7.08 -17.91
CA LEU A 136 -9.04 5.70 -17.49
C LEU A 136 -10.03 4.74 -18.16
N LEU A 137 -11.32 5.11 -18.20
CA LEU A 137 -12.35 4.33 -18.88
C LEU A 137 -12.08 4.25 -20.38
N GLN A 138 -11.74 5.38 -21.00
CA GLN A 138 -11.40 5.45 -22.40
C GLN A 138 -10.14 4.63 -22.70
N LEU A 139 -9.10 4.68 -21.85
CA LEU A 139 -7.88 3.90 -22.03
C LEU A 139 -8.19 2.40 -22.00
N LEU A 140 -8.96 1.96 -21.02
CA LEU A 140 -9.40 0.56 -20.92
C LEU A 140 -10.15 0.15 -22.20
N PHE A 141 -11.08 0.98 -22.67
CA PHE A 141 -11.87 0.66 -23.86
C PHE A 141 -11.01 0.65 -25.12
N SER A 142 -10.09 1.60 -25.28
CA SER A 142 -9.16 1.62 -26.41
C SER A 142 -8.23 0.41 -26.42
N LYS A 143 -7.81 -0.11 -25.26
CA LYS A 143 -6.99 -1.33 -25.20
C LYS A 143 -7.79 -2.62 -25.46
N GLU A 144 -9.11 -2.62 -25.23
CA GLU A 144 -9.94 -3.84 -25.27
C GLU A 144 -10.93 -3.92 -26.46
N LEU A 145 -11.29 -2.78 -27.06
CA LEU A 145 -12.37 -2.68 -28.05
C LEU A 145 -11.87 -2.08 -29.35
N ILE A 146 -12.42 -2.58 -30.46
CA ILE A 146 -12.44 -1.89 -31.75
C ILE A 146 -13.87 -1.39 -31.95
N VAL A 147 -14.02 -0.10 -32.23
CA VAL A 147 -15.32 0.57 -32.35
C VAL A 147 -15.50 1.06 -33.79
N GLY A 148 -16.63 0.70 -34.39
CA GLY A 148 -17.09 1.22 -35.69
C GLY A 148 -18.51 1.79 -35.61
N GLY A 149 -18.98 2.39 -36.70
CA GLY A 149 -20.26 3.09 -36.72
C GLY A 149 -20.19 4.45 -36.01
N GLY A 150 -21.28 4.88 -35.38
CA GLY A 150 -21.37 6.15 -34.66
C GLY A 150 -22.41 7.12 -35.21
N VAL A 151 -22.64 8.21 -34.48
CA VAL A 151 -23.80 9.08 -34.71
C VAL A 151 -23.59 9.91 -35.98
N GLY A 152 -24.37 9.60 -37.01
CA GLY A 152 -24.32 10.33 -38.30
C GLY A 152 -23.14 9.93 -39.19
N ASP A 153 -22.44 8.83 -38.86
CA ASP A 153 -21.34 8.36 -39.68
C ASP A 153 -21.82 7.59 -40.91
N MET A 154 -21.14 7.80 -42.03
CA MET A 154 -21.40 7.05 -43.25
C MET A 154 -20.39 5.91 -43.30
N SER A 155 -20.79 4.74 -42.79
CA SER A 155 -19.94 3.55 -42.73
C SER A 155 -19.22 3.33 -44.06
N ASN A 156 -17.89 3.31 -44.01
CA ASN A 156 -17.09 3.01 -45.19
C ASN A 156 -17.26 1.52 -45.57
N ASP A 157 -16.78 1.14 -46.76
CA ASP A 157 -16.95 -0.24 -47.24
C ASP A 157 -16.25 -1.27 -46.32
N GLU A 158 -15.15 -0.89 -45.65
CA GLU A 158 -14.42 -1.75 -44.72
C GLU A 158 -15.24 -2.03 -43.44
N GLU A 159 -15.83 -1.01 -42.84
CA GLU A 159 -16.70 -1.13 -41.65
C GLU A 159 -17.99 -1.90 -41.94
N ARG A 160 -18.57 -1.70 -43.14
CA ARG A 160 -19.78 -2.44 -43.56
C ARG A 160 -19.53 -3.93 -43.76
N LEU A 161 -18.32 -4.30 -44.16
CA LEU A 161 -17.93 -5.68 -44.46
C LEU A 161 -17.23 -6.35 -43.27
N ALA A 162 -16.92 -5.60 -42.21
CA ALA A 162 -16.33 -6.13 -40.99
C ALA A 162 -17.30 -7.06 -40.25
N ASP A 163 -16.73 -8.09 -39.61
CA ASP A 163 -17.47 -9.02 -38.75
C ASP A 163 -17.43 -8.48 -37.32
N TRP A 164 -18.54 -7.89 -36.89
CA TRP A 164 -18.68 -7.26 -35.58
C TRP A 164 -19.22 -8.26 -34.56
N ASP A 165 -18.65 -8.28 -33.36
CA ASP A 165 -19.05 -9.23 -32.32
C ASP A 165 -20.39 -8.85 -31.70
N HIS A 166 -20.60 -7.56 -31.44
CA HIS A 166 -21.79 -7.09 -30.74
C HIS A 166 -22.13 -5.62 -31.05
N SER A 167 -23.39 -5.25 -30.78
CA SER A 167 -23.86 -3.87 -30.68
C SER A 167 -24.85 -3.80 -29.52
N PHE A 168 -24.69 -2.78 -28.67
CA PHE A 168 -25.52 -2.58 -27.48
C PHE A 168 -26.65 -1.56 -27.70
N ASP A 169 -26.54 -0.74 -28.74
CA ASP A 169 -27.44 0.38 -29.01
C ASP A 169 -27.85 0.50 -30.50
N ASP A 170 -27.43 -0.45 -31.33
CA ASP A 170 -27.57 -0.46 -32.80
C ASP A 170 -26.88 0.72 -33.53
N MET A 171 -26.15 1.59 -32.83
CA MET A 171 -25.41 2.72 -33.42
C MET A 171 -23.91 2.45 -33.49
N PHE A 172 -23.34 1.88 -32.44
CA PHE A 172 -21.93 1.49 -32.38
C PHE A 172 -21.80 -0.02 -32.55
N MET A 173 -20.82 -0.41 -33.37
CA MET A 173 -20.48 -1.80 -33.62
C MET A 173 -19.14 -2.10 -32.95
N LEU A 174 -19.06 -3.19 -32.21
CA LEU A 174 -17.93 -3.50 -31.34
C LEU A 174 -17.34 -4.87 -31.67
N THR A 175 -16.00 -4.93 -31.67
CA THR A 175 -15.23 -6.17 -31.69
C THR A 175 -14.27 -6.17 -30.50
N PHE A 176 -14.23 -7.27 -29.75
CA PHE A 176 -13.34 -7.41 -28.61
C PHE A 176 -11.95 -7.84 -29.09
N LYS A 177 -10.92 -7.05 -28.77
CA LYS A 177 -9.53 -7.37 -29.15
C LYS A 177 -9.05 -8.68 -28.52
N ASN A 178 -9.49 -8.95 -27.29
CA ASN A 178 -9.19 -10.19 -26.57
C ASN A 178 -10.47 -10.99 -26.29
N PRO A 179 -10.67 -12.15 -26.95
CA PRO A 179 -11.84 -12.99 -26.74
C PRO A 179 -12.05 -13.46 -25.30
N LYS A 180 -10.97 -13.58 -24.50
CA LYS A 180 -11.07 -13.97 -23.08
C LYS A 180 -11.71 -12.88 -22.22
N HIS A 181 -11.58 -11.62 -22.63
CA HIS A 181 -12.09 -10.46 -21.90
C HIS A 181 -13.52 -10.09 -22.30
N SER A 182 -13.99 -10.61 -23.44
CA SER A 182 -15.30 -10.27 -24.04
C SER A 182 -16.48 -10.33 -23.07
N GLN A 183 -16.54 -11.35 -22.21
CA GLN A 183 -17.65 -11.50 -21.27
C GLN A 183 -17.66 -10.39 -20.20
N VAL A 184 -16.51 -10.09 -19.61
CA VAL A 184 -16.39 -9.06 -18.55
C VAL A 184 -16.58 -7.67 -19.16
N MET A 185 -15.88 -7.39 -20.25
CA MET A 185 -15.99 -6.12 -20.96
C MET A 185 -17.40 -5.88 -21.50
N GLY A 186 -18.03 -6.89 -22.11
CA GLY A 186 -19.39 -6.78 -22.61
C GLY A 186 -20.40 -6.44 -21.51
N ARG A 187 -20.31 -7.11 -20.35
CA ARG A 187 -21.15 -6.78 -19.18
C ARG A 187 -20.93 -5.35 -18.69
N PHE A 188 -19.68 -4.89 -18.68
CA PHE A 188 -19.37 -3.53 -18.22
C PHE A 188 -19.88 -2.46 -19.20
N VAL A 189 -19.65 -2.65 -20.50
CA VAL A 189 -20.15 -1.75 -21.54
C VAL A 189 -21.67 -1.67 -21.50
N GLU A 190 -22.35 -2.81 -21.37
CA GLU A 190 -23.81 -2.87 -21.19
C GLU A 190 -24.27 -2.08 -19.94
N CYS A 191 -23.54 -2.23 -18.84
CA CYS A 191 -23.82 -1.55 -17.58
C CYS A 191 -23.69 -0.02 -17.74
N ILE A 192 -22.61 0.47 -18.35
CA ILE A 192 -22.44 1.91 -18.62
C ILE A 192 -23.55 2.42 -19.55
N CYS A 193 -23.85 1.70 -20.65
CA CYS A 193 -24.91 2.10 -21.58
C CYS A 193 -26.27 2.26 -20.89
N ARG A 194 -26.58 1.39 -19.91
CA ARG A 194 -27.80 1.43 -19.11
C ARG A 194 -27.79 2.54 -18.05
N ILE A 195 -26.67 2.76 -17.36
CA ILE A 195 -26.55 3.72 -16.25
C ILE A 195 -26.41 5.15 -16.76
N ASP A 196 -25.51 5.38 -17.72
CA ASP A 196 -25.18 6.68 -18.28
C ASP A 196 -24.89 6.57 -19.79
N ASN A 197 -25.94 6.68 -20.59
CA ASN A 197 -25.83 6.63 -22.05
C ASN A 197 -24.99 7.78 -22.62
N ALA A 198 -24.97 8.95 -21.98
CA ALA A 198 -24.18 10.08 -22.47
C ALA A 198 -22.67 9.79 -22.32
N LEU A 199 -22.28 9.23 -21.17
CA LEU A 199 -20.92 8.74 -20.95
C LEU A 199 -20.56 7.62 -21.94
N TYR A 200 -21.45 6.65 -22.15
CA TYR A 200 -21.25 5.57 -23.12
C TYR A 200 -20.95 6.11 -24.52
N VAL A 201 -21.79 7.01 -25.05
CA VAL A 201 -21.59 7.61 -26.38
C VAL A 201 -20.26 8.37 -26.44
N ALA A 202 -19.93 9.15 -25.41
CA ALA A 202 -18.67 9.88 -25.35
C ALA A 202 -17.44 8.95 -25.37
N LEU A 203 -17.50 7.82 -24.65
CA LEU A 203 -16.42 6.82 -24.64
C LEU A 203 -16.28 6.14 -26.00
N MET A 204 -17.37 5.76 -26.66
CA MET A 204 -17.32 5.10 -27.98
C MET A 204 -16.72 6.02 -29.05
N GLU A 205 -17.15 7.29 -29.07
CA GLU A 205 -16.57 8.30 -29.97
C GLU A 205 -15.10 8.59 -29.64
N GLY A 206 -14.72 8.63 -28.36
CA GLY A 206 -13.34 8.79 -27.93
C GLY A 206 -12.45 7.66 -28.43
N VAL A 207 -12.81 6.41 -28.14
CA VAL A 207 -12.05 5.20 -28.51
C VAL A 207 -11.81 5.09 -30.01
N LYS A 208 -12.79 5.50 -30.81
CA LYS A 208 -12.68 5.47 -32.28
C LYS A 208 -11.61 6.43 -32.83
N ASN A 209 -11.40 7.57 -32.18
CA ASN A 209 -10.62 8.68 -32.73
C ASN A 209 -9.22 8.85 -32.11
N ASP A 210 -8.94 8.21 -30.97
CA ASP A 210 -7.80 8.61 -30.12
C ASP A 210 -6.52 7.77 -30.32
N ILE A 211 -5.40 8.30 -29.79
CA ILE A 211 -4.08 7.68 -29.81
C ILE A 211 -3.72 7.20 -28.40
N ASP A 212 -3.63 5.88 -28.22
CA ASP A 212 -3.41 5.22 -26.91
C ASP A 212 -2.29 5.80 -26.03
N LEU A 213 -1.19 6.30 -26.63
CA LEU A 213 -0.01 6.76 -25.89
C LEU A 213 -0.24 8.05 -25.10
N GLU A 214 -0.95 9.04 -25.69
CA GLU A 214 -1.22 10.31 -25.00
C GLU A 214 -2.18 10.10 -23.82
N LEU A 215 -3.10 9.15 -23.98
CA LEU A 215 -4.09 8.78 -22.98
C LEU A 215 -3.46 8.01 -21.79
N GLU A 216 -2.49 7.13 -22.06
CA GLU A 216 -1.76 6.39 -21.02
C GLU A 216 -0.93 7.36 -20.14
N ASP A 217 -0.28 8.35 -20.75
CA ASP A 217 0.44 9.41 -20.03
C ASP A 217 -0.50 10.27 -19.16
N ALA A 218 -1.66 10.67 -19.68
CA ALA A 218 -2.65 11.43 -18.92
C ALA A 218 -3.16 10.65 -17.69
N CYS A 219 -3.50 9.37 -17.88
CA CYS A 219 -3.92 8.49 -16.78
C CYS A 219 -2.80 8.33 -15.73
N TYR A 220 -1.54 8.20 -16.17
CA TYR A 220 -0.39 8.13 -15.27
C TYR A 220 -0.27 9.40 -14.41
N HIS A 221 -0.49 10.58 -15.00
CA HIS A 221 -0.45 11.85 -14.27
C HIS A 221 -1.59 12.00 -13.25
N PHE A 222 -2.83 11.65 -13.61
CA PHE A 222 -3.96 11.70 -12.68
C PHE A 222 -3.78 10.75 -11.50
N ARG A 223 -3.37 9.51 -11.79
CA ARG A 223 -2.96 8.53 -10.79
C ARG A 223 -1.87 9.09 -9.88
N GLY A 224 -0.81 9.65 -10.46
CA GLY A 224 0.30 10.23 -9.70
C GLY A 224 -0.14 11.33 -8.74
N GLY A 225 -1.07 12.19 -9.16
CA GLY A 225 -1.67 13.23 -8.32
C GLY A 225 -2.43 12.65 -7.12
N ARG A 226 -3.35 11.71 -7.36
CA ARG A 226 -4.12 11.05 -6.28
C ARG A 226 -3.23 10.31 -5.29
N LEU A 227 -2.23 9.59 -5.80
CA LEU A 227 -1.26 8.88 -4.96
C LEU A 227 -0.44 9.85 -4.11
N ALA A 228 0.00 10.98 -4.67
CA ALA A 228 0.72 12.02 -3.94
C ALA A 228 -0.13 12.62 -2.81
N ASP A 229 -1.42 12.86 -3.05
CA ASP A 229 -2.36 13.35 -2.03
C ASP A 229 -2.52 12.36 -0.86
N LEU A 230 -2.34 11.06 -1.13
CA LEU A 230 -2.35 9.99 -0.12
C LEU A 230 -0.95 9.70 0.47
N GLY A 231 0.03 10.55 0.19
CA GLY A 231 1.39 10.45 0.73
C GLY A 231 2.29 9.43 0.02
N PHE A 232 1.99 9.08 -1.24
CA PHE A 232 2.86 8.29 -2.10
C PHE A 232 3.59 9.21 -3.08
N PRO A 233 4.85 9.56 -2.81
CA PRO A 233 5.59 10.49 -3.67
C PRO A 233 5.98 9.88 -5.02
N PRO A 234 6.37 10.71 -6.00
CA PRO A 234 6.93 10.23 -7.25
C PRO A 234 8.24 9.44 -7.02
N LEU A 235 8.58 8.58 -7.98
CA LEU A 235 9.66 7.60 -7.83
C LEU A 235 11.04 8.24 -7.55
N ASP A 236 11.34 9.37 -8.18
CA ASP A 236 12.60 10.11 -7.99
C ASP A 236 12.74 10.64 -6.56
N GLU A 237 11.66 11.20 -6.00
CA GLU A 237 11.62 11.60 -4.60
C GLU A 237 11.73 10.40 -3.67
N ALA A 238 11.00 9.32 -3.94
CA ALA A 238 11.06 8.08 -3.17
C ALA A 238 12.50 7.49 -3.13
N LEU A 239 13.21 7.53 -4.26
CA LEU A 239 14.61 7.06 -4.34
C LEU A 239 15.57 7.93 -3.52
N SER A 240 15.28 9.23 -3.33
CA SER A 240 16.08 10.13 -2.49
C SER A 240 16.17 9.68 -1.03
N LEU A 241 15.23 8.83 -0.59
CA LEU A 241 15.24 8.22 0.74
C LEU A 241 16.53 7.40 1.00
N TYR A 242 17.12 6.84 -0.04
CA TYR A 242 18.33 6.01 0.06
C TYR A 242 19.60 6.78 -0.28
N ALA A 243 19.56 8.11 -0.24
CA ALA A 243 20.75 8.93 -0.37
C ALA A 243 21.72 8.66 0.80
N ARG A 244 23.00 8.49 0.45
CA ARG A 244 24.05 8.21 1.44
C ARG A 244 24.37 9.46 2.25
N LEU A 245 24.29 9.34 3.57
CA LEU A 245 24.84 10.28 4.54
C LEU A 245 26.20 9.78 5.06
N LYS A 246 27.00 10.69 5.61
CA LYS A 246 28.24 10.37 6.32
C LYS A 246 27.94 10.30 7.82
N PRO A 247 27.93 9.11 8.45
CA PRO A 247 27.56 9.00 9.86
C PRO A 247 28.46 9.82 10.80
N ALA A 248 29.77 9.87 10.52
CA ALA A 248 30.75 10.58 11.34
C ALA A 248 30.56 12.11 11.39
N THR A 249 29.83 12.70 10.44
CA THR A 249 29.56 14.14 10.40
C THR A 249 28.07 14.43 10.61
N PHE A 250 27.27 13.43 10.97
CA PHE A 250 25.86 13.61 11.19
C PHE A 250 25.63 14.42 12.47
N ALA A 251 24.92 15.53 12.34
CA ALA A 251 24.47 16.34 13.47
C ALA A 251 22.96 16.49 13.39
N LEU A 252 22.33 16.47 14.57
CA LEU A 252 20.92 16.87 14.72
C LEU A 252 20.85 18.38 14.46
N LEU A 253 19.95 18.77 13.56
CA LEU A 253 19.64 20.16 13.26
C LEU A 253 18.54 20.71 14.19
N GLY A 254 17.56 19.88 14.59
CA GLY A 254 16.44 20.31 15.41
C GLY A 254 15.49 21.29 14.71
N GLU A 255 15.54 21.35 13.38
CA GLU A 255 14.83 22.32 12.53
C GLU A 255 13.51 21.75 11.97
N LYS A 256 12.92 20.75 12.62
CA LYS A 256 11.66 20.17 12.15
C LYS A 256 10.55 21.21 12.25
N GLU A 257 9.98 21.57 11.11
CA GLU A 257 8.81 22.42 11.04
C GLU A 257 7.56 21.54 11.25
N HIS A 258 6.69 21.96 12.16
CA HIS A 258 5.43 21.29 12.40
C HIS A 258 4.39 21.82 11.40
N LEU A 259 3.96 20.96 10.48
CA LEU A 259 2.87 21.25 9.56
C LEU A 259 1.52 20.94 10.23
N PRO A 260 0.45 21.68 9.89
CA PRO A 260 -0.90 21.36 10.35
C PRO A 260 -1.29 19.95 9.91
N THR A 261 -1.88 19.20 10.84
CA THR A 261 -2.19 17.78 10.70
C THR A 261 -3.47 17.55 9.89
N GLY A 262 -3.38 16.62 8.91
CA GLY A 262 -4.51 16.05 8.18
C GLY A 262 -5.03 14.75 8.82
N SER A 263 -5.81 13.98 8.06
CA SER A 263 -6.25 12.64 8.49
C SER A 263 -5.05 11.71 8.68
N VAL A 264 -5.05 10.92 9.75
CA VAL A 264 -3.97 9.98 10.08
C VAL A 264 -4.36 8.57 9.62
N THR A 265 -3.66 8.06 8.62
CA THR A 265 -3.72 6.64 8.25
C THR A 265 -3.13 5.79 9.38
N THR A 266 -3.85 4.76 9.82
CA THR A 266 -3.24 3.74 10.70
C THR A 266 -2.69 2.59 9.88
N LEU A 267 -1.36 2.56 9.74
CA LEU A 267 -0.67 1.43 9.12
C LEU A 267 -0.50 0.27 10.09
N PRO A 268 -0.43 -0.98 9.59
CA PRO A 268 -0.06 -2.11 10.40
C PRO A 268 1.32 -1.88 11.03
N VAL A 269 1.36 -1.78 12.35
CA VAL A 269 2.62 -1.82 13.08
C VAL A 269 3.16 -3.25 12.90
N PRO A 270 4.40 -3.43 12.40
CA PRO A 270 4.95 -4.76 12.22
C PRO A 270 4.86 -5.54 13.53
N VAL A 271 4.23 -6.71 13.48
CA VAL A 271 4.14 -7.63 14.61
C VAL A 271 5.55 -8.13 14.93
N GLY A 272 6.18 -7.50 15.91
CA GLY A 272 7.53 -7.78 16.38
C GLY A 272 7.72 -7.14 17.75
N ASP A 273 8.60 -7.72 18.57
CA ASP A 273 8.69 -7.48 20.02
C ASP A 273 8.39 -6.03 20.43
N ASP A 274 7.41 -5.87 21.34
CA ASP A 274 7.01 -4.65 22.06
C ASP A 274 8.17 -3.98 22.85
N THR A 275 9.42 -4.32 22.54
CA THR A 275 10.62 -3.97 23.29
C THR A 275 11.57 -3.05 22.55
N SER A 276 11.41 -2.82 21.24
CA SER A 276 12.33 -1.97 20.46
C SER A 276 12.34 -0.52 20.97
N LEU A 277 13.51 0.14 20.87
CA LEU A 277 13.68 1.53 21.31
C LEU A 277 12.75 2.45 20.54
N LEU A 278 12.61 2.23 19.23
CA LEU A 278 11.74 2.98 18.35
C LEU A 278 10.26 2.91 18.81
N LEU A 279 9.69 1.72 19.02
CA LEU A 279 8.28 1.61 19.40
C LEU A 279 7.99 2.27 20.75
N LYS A 280 8.89 2.12 21.74
CA LYS A 280 8.79 2.81 23.03
C LYS A 280 8.88 4.32 22.88
N ALA A 281 9.76 4.81 22.01
CA ALA A 281 9.93 6.23 21.76
C ALA A 281 8.74 6.84 20.99
N LEU A 282 8.20 6.12 19.99
CA LEU A 282 6.97 6.48 19.28
C LEU A 282 5.78 6.56 20.24
N ALA A 283 5.64 5.59 21.15
CA ALA A 283 4.57 5.60 22.15
C ALA A 283 4.68 6.76 23.16
N LEU A 284 5.89 7.23 23.46
CA LEU A 284 6.11 8.39 24.34
C LEU A 284 5.95 9.73 23.62
N ALA A 285 6.39 9.82 22.36
CA ALA A 285 6.28 11.05 21.56
C ALA A 285 4.85 11.27 21.03
N GLY A 286 4.19 10.19 20.61
CA GLY A 286 2.75 10.07 20.35
C GLY A 286 2.08 11.30 19.75
N SER A 287 2.44 11.68 18.51
CA SER A 287 1.87 12.82 17.80
C SER A 287 1.39 12.45 16.40
N ASP A 288 0.29 13.04 15.95
CA ASP A 288 -0.30 12.77 14.64
C ASP A 288 0.66 13.13 13.50
N GLU A 289 1.47 14.18 13.66
CA GLU A 289 2.52 14.58 12.70
C GLU A 289 3.57 13.48 12.50
N LEU A 290 3.93 12.79 13.58
CA LEU A 290 4.94 11.72 13.56
C LEU A 290 4.39 10.48 12.87
N SER A 291 3.10 10.17 13.12
CA SER A 291 2.40 9.09 12.43
C SER A 291 2.31 9.35 10.93
N MET A 292 1.95 10.58 10.51
CA MET A 292 1.94 10.98 9.10
C MET A 292 3.33 10.90 8.47
N GLU A 293 4.37 11.38 9.14
CA GLU A 293 5.73 11.32 8.62
C GLU A 293 6.21 9.87 8.48
N LEU A 294 5.87 9.00 9.44
CA LEU A 294 6.18 7.58 9.38
C LEU A 294 5.44 6.91 8.22
N ASN A 295 4.16 7.24 8.01
CA ASN A 295 3.38 6.73 6.89
C ASN A 295 3.99 7.17 5.55
N TYR A 296 4.34 8.45 5.42
CA TYR A 296 5.02 8.98 4.23
C TYR A 296 6.34 8.27 3.97
N LEU A 297 7.10 7.97 5.02
CA LEU A 297 8.36 7.25 4.92
C LEU A 297 8.17 5.80 4.45
N ILE A 298 7.16 5.11 4.97
CA ILE A 298 6.79 3.76 4.53
C ILE A 298 6.34 3.78 3.06
N ASN A 299 5.47 4.72 2.69
CA ASN A 299 4.99 4.89 1.33
C ASN A 299 6.13 5.19 0.35
N SER A 300 7.04 6.09 0.72
CA SER A 300 8.27 6.35 -0.03
C SER A 300 9.11 5.09 -0.21
N ALA A 301 9.24 4.27 0.85
CA ALA A 301 10.00 3.03 0.78
C ALA A 301 9.31 1.96 -0.09
N LEU A 302 7.97 1.91 -0.10
CA LEU A 302 7.18 1.04 -0.97
C LEU A 302 7.31 1.47 -2.43
N VAL A 303 7.14 2.76 -2.75
CA VAL A 303 7.31 3.28 -4.12
C VAL A 303 8.72 3.02 -4.65
N ALA A 304 9.75 3.20 -3.81
CA ALA A 304 11.13 2.93 -4.19
C ALA A 304 11.45 1.43 -4.39
N ASP A 305 10.56 0.54 -3.95
CA ASP A 305 10.68 -0.91 -4.06
C ASP A 305 9.59 -1.44 -4.99
N GLU A 306 9.90 -1.49 -6.29
CA GLU A 306 8.93 -1.74 -7.37
C GLU A 306 8.08 -3.02 -7.20
N THR A 307 8.58 -4.02 -6.46
CA THR A 307 7.88 -5.28 -6.20
C THR A 307 7.07 -5.27 -4.91
N ALA A 308 7.03 -4.16 -4.17
CA ALA A 308 6.42 -4.15 -2.86
C ALA A 308 4.90 -4.35 -2.89
N PHE A 309 4.22 -3.85 -3.92
CA PHE A 309 2.76 -3.93 -4.03
C PHE A 309 2.26 -5.27 -4.60
N SER A 310 3.15 -6.20 -5.00
CA SER A 310 2.72 -7.47 -5.60
C SER A 310 2.08 -8.43 -4.61
N ASP A 311 2.55 -8.42 -3.36
CA ASP A 311 2.00 -9.26 -2.30
C ASP A 311 2.14 -8.60 -0.92
N SER A 312 1.31 -9.06 0.02
CA SER A 312 1.30 -8.57 1.41
C SER A 312 2.64 -8.79 2.13
N GLU A 313 3.35 -9.89 1.86
CA GLU A 313 4.60 -10.20 2.55
C GLU A 313 5.68 -9.18 2.21
N ALA A 314 5.79 -8.79 0.93
CA ALA A 314 6.69 -7.76 0.45
C ALA A 314 6.38 -6.41 1.10
N MET A 315 5.09 -6.02 1.18
CA MET A 315 4.68 -4.78 1.87
C MET A 315 5.13 -4.78 3.34
N HIS A 316 4.91 -5.89 4.04
CA HIS A 316 5.33 -6.07 5.43
C HIS A 316 6.85 -6.03 5.60
N GLN A 317 7.61 -6.66 4.70
CA GLN A 317 9.08 -6.61 4.71
C GLN A 317 9.59 -5.17 4.51
N VAL A 318 8.98 -4.39 3.61
CA VAL A 318 9.35 -2.98 3.41
C VAL A 318 9.07 -2.14 4.66
N ALA A 319 7.91 -2.31 5.29
CA ALA A 319 7.62 -1.65 6.55
C ALA A 319 8.64 -2.06 7.63
N GLN A 320 8.88 -3.35 7.83
CA GLN A 320 9.88 -3.84 8.78
C GLN A 320 11.26 -3.23 8.55
N ARG A 321 11.69 -3.09 7.30
CA ARG A 321 12.94 -2.43 6.93
C ARG A 321 12.97 -0.96 7.35
N VAL A 322 11.88 -0.22 7.16
CA VAL A 322 11.77 1.17 7.62
C VAL A 322 11.90 1.28 9.13
N TYR A 323 11.14 0.47 9.87
CA TYR A 323 11.25 0.41 11.34
C TYR A 323 12.65 0.02 11.79
N GLY A 324 13.26 -0.97 11.14
CA GLY A 324 14.62 -1.43 11.44
C GLY A 324 15.68 -0.36 11.25
N TYR A 325 15.66 0.36 10.13
CA TYR A 325 16.63 1.43 9.86
C TYR A 325 16.47 2.61 10.82
N LEU A 326 15.23 2.99 11.14
CA LEU A 326 14.95 3.99 12.16
C LEU A 326 15.44 3.55 13.54
N ASN A 327 15.19 2.30 13.93
CA ASN A 327 15.64 1.78 15.23
C ASN A 327 17.16 1.76 15.33
N ILE A 328 17.87 1.32 14.28
CA ILE A 328 19.33 1.34 14.19
C ILE A 328 19.88 2.77 14.35
N ALA A 329 19.28 3.74 13.67
CA ALA A 329 19.69 5.14 13.78
C ALA A 329 19.48 5.70 15.20
N LEU A 330 18.36 5.38 15.83
CA LEU A 330 18.08 5.80 17.21
C LEU A 330 19.03 5.14 18.21
N GLU A 331 19.29 3.84 18.09
CA GLU A 331 20.24 3.13 18.95
C GLU A 331 21.66 3.71 18.82
N TYR A 332 22.08 4.06 17.60
CA TYR A 332 23.36 4.74 17.35
C TYR A 332 23.46 6.13 18.01
N LEU A 333 22.37 6.90 18.05
CA LEU A 333 22.36 8.27 18.58
C LEU A 333 22.09 8.35 20.10
N CYS A 334 21.35 7.37 20.63
CA CYS A 334 20.78 7.44 21.98
C CYS A 334 21.29 6.35 22.92
N GLU A 335 22.05 5.36 22.44
CA GLU A 335 22.61 4.27 23.26
C GLU A 335 21.55 3.57 24.14
N GLY A 336 20.31 3.45 23.63
CA GLY A 336 19.19 2.83 24.35
C GLY A 336 18.35 3.76 25.25
N ASN A 337 18.64 5.07 25.31
CA ASN A 337 17.85 6.01 26.12
C ASN A 337 16.54 6.41 25.43
N VAL A 338 15.42 5.93 25.97
CA VAL A 338 14.06 6.14 25.42
C VAL A 338 13.64 7.61 25.41
N LYS A 339 13.97 8.40 26.44
CA LYS A 339 13.56 9.81 26.51
C LYS A 339 14.27 10.64 25.44
N LYS A 340 15.59 10.44 25.31
CA LYS A 340 16.40 11.08 24.28
C LYS A 340 15.93 10.67 22.88
N ALA A 341 15.57 9.40 22.69
CA ALA A 341 15.00 8.93 21.42
C ALA A 341 13.68 9.63 21.09
N GLY A 342 12.80 9.84 22.07
CA GLY A 342 11.56 10.63 21.90
C GLY A 342 11.84 12.07 21.46
N GLU A 343 12.78 12.75 22.13
CA GLU A 343 13.19 14.11 21.76
C GLU A 343 13.73 14.19 20.32
N VAL A 344 14.55 13.21 19.91
CA VAL A 344 15.09 13.12 18.55
C VAL A 344 13.97 12.93 17.51
N LEU A 345 12.99 12.07 17.78
CA LEU A 345 11.84 11.85 16.89
C LEU A 345 10.97 13.10 16.72
N THR A 346 10.84 13.91 17.77
CA THR A 346 10.09 15.18 17.70
C THR A 346 10.86 16.31 17.03
N GLY A 347 12.21 16.30 17.11
CA GLY A 347 13.05 17.40 16.61
C GLY A 347 13.66 17.19 15.23
N GLU A 348 13.78 15.95 14.75
CA GLU A 348 14.34 15.63 13.42
C GLU A 348 13.31 15.02 12.48
N TYR A 349 13.53 15.24 11.18
CA TYR A 349 12.80 14.52 10.14
C TYR A 349 13.22 13.04 10.11
N LEU A 350 12.24 12.13 10.14
CA LEU A 350 12.42 10.68 10.05
C LEU A 350 13.17 10.27 8.79
N LYS A 351 13.02 11.01 7.68
CA LYS A 351 13.79 10.81 6.45
C LYS A 351 15.31 10.84 6.70
N ARG A 352 15.80 11.78 7.52
CA ARG A 352 17.24 11.89 7.85
C ARG A 352 17.71 10.75 8.75
N LEU A 353 16.88 10.36 9.72
CA LEU A 353 17.16 9.22 10.59
C LEU A 353 17.21 7.91 9.79
N PHE A 354 16.28 7.71 8.87
CA PHE A 354 16.29 6.57 7.96
C PHE A 354 17.56 6.55 7.11
N GLN A 355 17.94 7.68 6.50
CA GLN A 355 19.16 7.79 5.71
C GLN A 355 20.42 7.48 6.54
N LEU A 356 20.46 7.88 7.81
CA LEU A 356 21.55 7.54 8.73
C LEU A 356 21.62 6.03 8.97
N GLY A 357 20.50 5.39 9.33
CA GLY A 357 20.41 3.95 9.54
C GLY A 357 20.83 3.15 8.30
N TYR A 358 20.33 3.55 7.13
CA TYR A 358 20.73 2.96 5.84
C TYR A 358 22.22 3.14 5.56
N SER A 359 22.79 4.30 5.87
CA SER A 359 24.21 4.61 5.63
C SER A 359 25.16 3.78 6.51
N LEU A 360 24.75 3.41 7.73
CA LEU A 360 25.50 2.49 8.58
C LEU A 360 25.59 1.11 7.93
N LEU A 361 24.47 0.58 7.43
CA LEU A 361 24.43 -0.71 6.72
C LEU A 361 25.18 -0.67 5.39
N LEU A 362 25.19 0.48 4.71
CA LEU A 362 25.96 0.65 3.47
C LEU A 362 27.47 0.48 3.72
N GLY A 363 27.97 0.91 4.88
CA GLY A 363 29.36 0.68 5.29
C GLY A 363 29.70 -0.81 5.38
N ILE A 364 28.80 -1.60 5.96
CA ILE A 364 28.92 -3.07 6.04
C ILE A 364 28.87 -3.68 4.63
N LYS A 365 27.92 -3.26 3.80
CA LYS A 365 27.80 -3.74 2.41
C LYS A 365 29.09 -3.50 1.61
N THR A 366 29.66 -2.30 1.65
CA THR A 366 30.89 -1.99 0.91
C THR A 366 32.09 -2.83 1.37
N ARG A 367 32.12 -3.28 2.63
CA ARG A 367 33.12 -4.24 3.12
C ARG A 367 32.83 -5.64 2.57
N ALA A 368 31.58 -6.10 2.68
CA ALA A 368 31.15 -7.40 2.18
C ALA A 368 31.36 -7.57 0.66
N GLU A 369 31.21 -6.51 -0.13
CA GLU A 369 31.46 -6.52 -1.59
C GLU A 369 32.90 -6.90 -1.95
N LYS A 370 33.88 -6.63 -1.07
CA LYS A 370 35.29 -6.93 -1.28
C LYS A 370 35.69 -8.34 -0.84
N LEU A 371 34.76 -9.09 -0.25
CA LEU A 371 35.01 -10.38 0.36
C LEU A 371 34.31 -11.50 -0.41
N GLU A 372 34.97 -12.64 -0.46
CA GLU A 372 34.44 -13.90 -0.97
C GLU A 372 34.80 -15.02 0.00
N SER A 373 33.93 -16.02 0.11
CA SER A 373 34.17 -17.16 0.99
C SER A 373 33.55 -18.42 0.40
N GLU A 374 34.28 -19.53 0.47
CA GLU A 374 33.80 -20.86 0.08
C GLU A 374 32.95 -21.52 1.18
N ASN A 375 32.98 -20.99 2.41
CA ASN A 375 32.14 -21.49 3.50
C ASN A 375 30.67 -21.15 3.23
N TYR A 376 29.80 -22.16 3.25
CA TYR A 376 28.36 -22.02 2.97
C TYR A 376 27.69 -20.90 3.77
N ALA A 377 27.89 -20.85 5.09
CA ALA A 377 27.25 -19.86 5.95
C ALA A 377 27.82 -18.45 5.71
N ALA A 378 29.13 -18.34 5.51
CA ALA A 378 29.79 -17.08 5.18
C ALA A 378 29.33 -16.54 3.82
N ASN A 379 29.21 -17.41 2.82
CA ASN A 379 28.75 -17.04 1.49
C ASN A 379 27.28 -16.56 1.52
N LYS A 380 26.39 -17.28 2.22
CA LYS A 380 24.99 -16.85 2.42
C LYS A 380 24.90 -15.47 3.07
N LEU A 381 25.68 -15.22 4.10
CA LEU A 381 25.76 -13.91 4.74
C LEU A 381 26.23 -12.83 3.75
N LEU A 382 27.30 -13.08 3.00
CA LEU A 382 27.80 -12.14 1.99
C LEU A 382 26.77 -11.87 0.89
N MET A 383 26.04 -12.89 0.43
CA MET A 383 24.96 -12.73 -0.55
C MET A 383 23.85 -11.81 -0.02
N GLY A 384 23.43 -11.99 1.24
CA GLY A 384 22.43 -11.13 1.87
C GLY A 384 22.87 -9.66 1.95
N LEU A 385 24.14 -9.40 2.28
CA LEU A 385 24.70 -8.06 2.38
C LEU A 385 24.89 -7.39 1.00
N LYS A 386 25.21 -8.17 -0.04
CA LYS A 386 25.46 -7.69 -1.40
C LYS A 386 24.18 -7.30 -2.16
N ASN A 387 23.00 -7.65 -1.66
CA ASN A 387 21.72 -7.27 -2.25
C ASN A 387 21.57 -5.75 -2.43
N LYS A 388 20.65 -5.31 -3.33
CA LYS A 388 20.33 -3.88 -3.54
C LYS A 388 20.04 -3.18 -2.20
N ARG A 389 19.27 -3.86 -1.34
CA ARG A 389 19.07 -3.52 0.07
C ARG A 389 19.68 -4.63 0.92
N PRO A 390 20.64 -4.34 1.82
CA PRO A 390 21.27 -5.35 2.66
C PRO A 390 20.24 -6.09 3.52
N ARG A 391 20.30 -7.42 3.52
CA ARG A 391 19.46 -8.29 4.35
C ARG A 391 20.30 -9.05 5.38
N PHE A 392 19.73 -9.27 6.55
CA PHE A 392 20.36 -10.03 7.62
C PHE A 392 20.16 -11.52 7.39
N TYR A 393 21.24 -12.30 7.50
CA TYR A 393 21.19 -13.76 7.38
C TYR A 393 20.81 -14.39 8.73
N ARG A 394 19.66 -15.07 8.77
CA ARG A 394 19.10 -15.69 9.99
C ARG A 394 19.97 -16.80 10.58
N GLY A 395 20.98 -17.30 9.87
CA GLY A 395 21.93 -18.25 10.45
C GLY A 395 22.76 -17.69 11.61
N LEU A 396 22.75 -16.36 11.82
CA LEU A 396 23.32 -15.68 12.97
C LEU A 396 22.33 -15.48 14.14
N ASP A 397 21.05 -15.78 13.95
CA ASP A 397 20.06 -15.77 15.01
C ASP A 397 20.21 -17.02 15.90
N SER A 398 19.62 -16.97 17.10
CA SER A 398 19.67 -18.07 18.07
C SER A 398 19.01 -19.36 17.57
N ASP A 399 18.06 -19.24 16.65
CA ASP A 399 17.35 -20.35 16.01
C ASP A 399 18.14 -21.00 14.87
N LYS A 400 19.19 -20.33 14.37
CA LYS A 400 20.04 -20.74 13.24
C LYS A 400 19.25 -21.14 11.99
N ALA A 401 18.09 -20.50 11.77
CA ALA A 401 17.28 -20.78 10.59
C ALA A 401 18.01 -20.35 9.31
N ASP A 402 17.93 -21.15 8.24
CA ASP A 402 18.39 -20.72 6.91
C ASP A 402 17.34 -19.79 6.30
N GLY A 403 17.76 -18.59 5.90
CA GLY A 403 16.88 -17.57 5.37
C GLY A 403 17.37 -16.15 5.64
N TYR A 404 16.58 -15.18 5.20
CA TYR A 404 16.87 -13.76 5.36
C TYR A 404 15.75 -13.07 6.11
N ARG A 405 16.11 -12.06 6.88
CA ARG A 405 15.19 -11.07 7.46
C ARG A 405 15.77 -9.67 7.29
N GLU A 406 14.96 -8.65 7.56
CA GLU A 406 15.43 -7.28 7.60
C GLU A 406 16.26 -7.02 8.88
N PHE A 407 17.17 -6.06 8.81
CA PHE A 407 17.97 -5.61 9.95
C PHE A 407 17.09 -4.82 10.93
N MET A 408 17.09 -5.17 12.21
CA MET A 408 16.17 -4.59 13.19
C MET A 408 16.87 -3.79 14.30
N SER A 409 18.14 -4.05 14.58
CA SER A 409 18.87 -3.43 15.71
C SER A 409 20.36 -3.24 15.44
N MET A 410 21.03 -2.44 16.26
CA MET A 410 22.49 -2.31 16.28
C MET A 410 23.19 -3.60 16.72
N ASP A 411 22.52 -4.50 17.44
CA ASP A 411 23.07 -5.82 17.76
C ASP A 411 23.26 -6.66 16.49
N ASP A 412 22.29 -6.61 15.56
CA ASP A 412 22.42 -7.26 14.24
C ASP A 412 23.64 -6.73 13.47
N VAL A 413 23.84 -5.41 13.50
CA VAL A 413 24.97 -4.71 12.87
C VAL A 413 26.29 -5.17 13.50
N ALA A 414 26.37 -5.21 14.83
CA ALA A 414 27.56 -5.61 15.57
C ALA A 414 27.95 -7.08 15.30
N ARG A 415 26.98 -8.00 15.29
CA ARG A 415 27.22 -9.42 14.98
C ARG A 415 27.79 -9.61 13.58
N VAL A 416 27.23 -8.89 12.59
CA VAL A 416 27.74 -8.95 11.22
C VAL A 416 29.14 -8.34 11.12
N GLU A 417 29.39 -7.22 11.79
CA GLU A 417 30.74 -6.63 11.81
C GLU A 417 31.80 -7.54 12.42
N GLU A 418 31.48 -8.21 13.53
CA GLU A 418 32.37 -9.19 14.17
C GLU A 418 32.69 -10.33 13.19
N PHE A 419 31.67 -10.85 12.52
CA PHE A 419 31.85 -11.90 11.52
C PHE A 419 32.70 -11.44 10.33
N LEU A 420 32.49 -10.22 9.82
CA LEU A 420 33.32 -9.66 8.74
C LEU A 420 34.78 -9.47 9.18
N ARG A 421 35.03 -9.04 10.42
CA ARG A 421 36.41 -8.95 10.95
C ARG A 421 37.09 -10.32 11.02
N HIS A 422 36.35 -11.37 11.36
CA HIS A 422 36.86 -12.74 11.35
C HIS A 422 37.15 -13.29 9.94
N LEU A 423 36.48 -12.78 8.91
CA LEU A 423 36.76 -13.14 7.52
C LEU A 423 37.88 -12.31 6.88
N GLU A 424 38.11 -11.09 7.38
CA GLU A 424 39.16 -10.18 6.92
C GLU A 424 40.54 -10.51 7.50
N GLY A 425 40.59 -11.16 8.66
CA GLY A 425 41.83 -11.62 9.32
C GLY A 425 42.18 -13.05 8.95
#